data_AF-A0A0S6WTN9-F1
#
_entry.id   AF-A0A0S6WTN9-F1
#
_cell.length_a   1.000
_cell.length_b   1.000
_cell.length_c   1.000
_cell.angle_alpha   90.00
_cell.angle_beta   90.00
_cell.angle_gamma   90.00
#
_symmetry.space_group_name_H-M   'P 1'
#
loop_
_entity.id
_entity.type
_entity.pdbx_description
1 polymer ?
#
loop_
_entity_poly.entity_id
_entity_poly.type
_entity_poly.pdbx_seq_one_letter_code
_entity_poly.pdbx_strand_id
1 'polypeptide(L)'
;MKAVVAIDFACNDPADGSFNGRAGSACYNLHDAEIEAPNFHGYAFAEVEGGIRIHGRDFPVTACKHWVGNWCWNRYYLRREDAKALLRHLRRHRWRMTCAPSHLYAWFNREPVHGR
;
A
#
# COMPACT_ATOMS: atom_id res chain seq x y z
N MET A 1 -10.10 -2.49 21.48
CA MET A 1 -9.95 -1.55 20.34
C MET A 1 -9.67 -2.33 19.07
N LYS A 2 -10.39 -2.09 17.97
CA LYS A 2 -9.97 -2.64 16.66
C LYS A 2 -8.69 -1.91 16.25
N ALA A 3 -7.57 -2.62 16.18
CA ALA A 3 -6.31 -2.01 15.78
C ALA A 3 -6.40 -1.48 14.34
N VAL A 4 -6.07 -0.22 14.15
CA VAL A 4 -5.97 0.47 12.85
C VAL A 4 -4.54 0.36 12.36
N VAL A 5 -4.36 0.26 11.05
CA VAL A 5 -3.07 0.16 10.36
C VAL A 5 -3.03 1.23 9.28
N ALA A 6 -1.90 1.91 9.12
CA ALA A 6 -1.70 2.84 8.02
C ALA A 6 -1.07 2.10 6.82
N ILE A 7 -1.65 2.29 5.64
CA ILE A 7 -1.04 1.92 4.37
C ILE A 7 -0.93 3.20 3.54
N ASP A 8 0.28 3.52 3.12
CA ASP A 8 0.59 4.71 2.34
C ASP A 8 0.74 4.32 0.86
N PHE A 9 0.24 5.11 -0.08
CA PHE A 9 0.43 4.91 -1.52
C PHE A 9 1.05 6.14 -2.16
N ALA A 10 2.08 5.92 -2.98
CA ALA A 10 2.63 6.94 -3.88
C ALA A 10 1.66 7.12 -5.05
N CYS A 11 0.69 8.02 -4.88
CA CYS A 11 -0.42 8.20 -5.80
C CYS A 11 -0.58 9.62 -6.35
N ASN A 12 0.30 10.54 -5.95
CA ASN A 12 0.36 11.88 -6.48
C ASN A 12 1.55 12.04 -7.44
N ASP A 13 1.43 12.98 -8.37
CA ASP A 13 2.49 13.37 -9.28
C ASP A 13 3.66 13.99 -8.49
N PRO A 14 4.91 13.54 -8.70
CA PRO A 14 6.06 14.09 -7.99
C PRO A 14 6.40 15.53 -8.35
N ALA A 15 5.92 16.06 -9.48
CA ALA A 15 6.19 17.41 -9.92
C ALA A 15 5.34 18.46 -9.19
N ASP A 16 4.07 18.16 -8.91
CA ASP A 16 3.12 19.13 -8.35
C ASP A 16 2.25 18.63 -7.18
N GLY A 17 2.33 17.34 -6.84
CA GLY A 17 1.57 16.74 -5.75
C GLY A 17 0.08 16.51 -6.04
N SER A 18 -0.35 16.68 -7.30
CA SER A 18 -1.72 16.38 -7.73
C SER A 18 -1.98 14.88 -7.80
N PHE A 19 -3.21 14.43 -7.53
CA PHE A 19 -3.55 13.01 -7.58
C PHE A 19 -3.48 12.49 -9.02
N ASN A 20 -2.62 11.50 -9.28
CA ASN A 20 -2.35 10.97 -10.62
C ASN A 20 -3.28 9.80 -11.00
N GLY A 21 -4.16 9.37 -10.09
CA GLY A 21 -5.07 8.23 -10.35
C GLY A 21 -4.35 6.89 -10.53
N ARG A 22 -3.10 6.80 -10.07
CA ARG A 22 -2.25 5.61 -10.21
C ARG A 22 -1.40 5.42 -8.97
N ALA A 23 -1.08 4.17 -8.63
CA ALA A 23 -0.14 3.85 -7.56
C ALA A 23 0.89 2.81 -8.04
N GLY A 24 2.16 3.18 -7.97
CA GLY A 24 3.31 2.30 -8.27
C GLY A 24 3.97 1.71 -7.03
N SER A 25 3.91 2.45 -5.92
CA SER A 25 4.56 2.08 -4.67
C SER A 25 3.58 2.22 -3.51
N ALA A 26 3.77 1.39 -2.49
CA ALA A 26 3.01 1.42 -1.25
C ALA A 26 3.93 1.16 -0.06
N CYS A 27 3.56 1.66 1.12
CA CYS A 27 4.26 1.40 2.36
C CYS A 27 3.29 0.91 3.43
N TYR A 28 3.71 -0.08 4.22
CA TYR A 28 3.10 -0.36 5.51
C TYR A 28 3.67 0.63 6.52
N ASN A 29 2.81 1.41 7.19
CA ASN A 29 3.19 2.42 8.19
C ASN A 29 4.45 3.21 7.80
N LEU A 30 4.45 3.88 6.64
CA LEU A 30 5.54 4.69 6.07
C LEU A 30 6.94 4.35 6.61
N HIS A 31 7.64 3.46 5.89
CA HIS A 31 9.00 2.93 6.16
C HIS A 31 9.10 1.63 6.99
N ASP A 32 8.03 1.07 7.56
CA ASP A 32 8.12 -0.28 8.17
C ASP A 32 8.25 -1.38 7.12
N ALA A 33 7.57 -1.24 5.98
CA ALA A 33 7.74 -2.11 4.82
C ALA A 33 7.44 -1.37 3.52
N GLU A 34 8.34 -1.48 2.56
CA GLU A 34 8.23 -0.92 1.21
C GLU A 34 7.71 -1.99 0.25
N ILE A 35 6.73 -1.62 -0.56
CA ILE A 35 6.02 -2.51 -1.48
C ILE A 35 5.98 -1.86 -2.86
N GLU A 36 6.47 -2.57 -3.87
CA GLU A 36 6.53 -2.08 -5.25
C GLU A 36 5.63 -2.91 -6.17
N ALA A 37 4.98 -2.21 -7.10
CA ALA A 37 4.30 -2.83 -8.22
C ALA A 37 5.31 -3.50 -9.17
N PRO A 38 4.94 -4.60 -9.85
CA PRO A 38 5.81 -5.28 -10.82
C PRO A 38 6.04 -4.50 -12.12
N ASN A 39 5.58 -3.25 -12.23
CA ASN A 39 5.72 -2.44 -13.44
C ASN A 39 5.96 -0.96 -13.10
N PHE A 40 6.61 -0.25 -14.00
CA PHE A 40 7.03 1.14 -13.81
C PHE A 40 5.85 2.14 -13.78
N HIS A 41 4.73 1.82 -14.44
CA HIS A 41 3.60 2.73 -14.54
C HIS A 41 2.60 2.60 -13.37
N GLY A 42 2.81 1.67 -12.44
CA GLY A 42 1.84 1.35 -11.40
C GLY A 42 0.49 0.86 -11.93
N TYR A 43 -0.53 0.91 -11.08
CA TYR A 43 -1.90 0.51 -11.43
C TYR A 43 -2.88 1.63 -11.20
N ALA A 44 -4.02 1.59 -11.89
CA ALA A 44 -5.14 2.48 -11.62
C ALA A 44 -5.52 2.44 -10.14
N PHE A 45 -5.60 3.62 -9.55
CA PHE A 45 -5.85 3.84 -8.13
C PHE A 45 -6.85 4.98 -7.99
N ALA A 46 -7.87 4.80 -7.18
CA ALA A 46 -8.88 5.83 -6.96
C ALA A 46 -9.26 5.91 -5.49
N GLU A 47 -9.48 7.12 -5.00
CA GLU A 47 -10.26 7.34 -3.79
C GLU A 47 -11.74 7.23 -4.16
N VAL A 48 -12.46 6.38 -3.44
CA VAL A 48 -13.90 6.14 -3.64
C VAL A 48 -14.63 6.48 -2.34
N GLU A 49 -15.96 6.57 -2.41
CA GLU A 49 -16.75 6.83 -1.21
C GLU A 49 -16.47 5.78 -0.12
N GLY A 50 -15.94 6.25 1.02
CA GLY A 50 -15.59 5.40 2.16
C GLY A 50 -14.34 4.53 2.01
N GLY A 51 -13.52 4.70 0.96
CA GLY A 51 -12.41 3.79 0.71
C GLY A 51 -11.45 4.15 -0.40
N ILE A 52 -10.68 3.14 -0.79
CA ILE A 52 -9.78 3.19 -1.95
C ILE A 52 -10.05 2.01 -2.87
N ARG A 53 -9.82 2.20 -4.17
CA ARG A 53 -9.92 1.17 -5.20
C ARG A 53 -8.55 0.91 -5.82
N ILE A 54 -8.12 -0.34 -5.83
CA ILE A 54 -6.91 -0.79 -6.56
C ILE A 54 -7.11 -2.18 -7.16
N HIS A 55 -6.64 -2.37 -8.40
CA HIS A 55 -6.95 -3.56 -9.22
C HIS A 55 -8.44 -3.88 -9.28
N GLY A 56 -9.28 -2.84 -9.39
CA GLY A 56 -10.74 -2.98 -9.50
C GLY A 56 -11.45 -3.44 -8.23
N ARG A 57 -10.78 -3.47 -7.07
CA ARG A 57 -11.37 -3.85 -5.79
C ARG A 57 -11.33 -2.71 -4.78
N ASP A 58 -12.44 -2.55 -4.07
CA ASP A 58 -12.60 -1.54 -3.02
C ASP A 58 -12.14 -2.06 -1.66
N PHE A 59 -11.52 -1.16 -0.89
CA PHE A 59 -11.06 -1.40 0.46
C PHE A 59 -11.56 -0.28 1.37
N PRO A 60 -12.29 -0.60 2.44
CA PRO A 60 -12.78 0.39 3.39
C PRO A 60 -11.63 1.11 4.09
N VAL A 61 -11.76 2.43 4.20
CA VAL A 61 -10.81 3.30 4.88
C VAL A 61 -11.55 4.08 5.97
N THR A 62 -10.98 4.13 7.17
CA THR A 62 -11.58 4.84 8.31
C THR A 62 -11.14 6.30 8.41
N ALA A 63 -9.99 6.64 7.82
CA ALA A 63 -9.47 8.00 7.73
C ALA A 63 -8.38 8.05 6.66
N CYS A 64 -8.11 9.23 6.11
CA CYS A 64 -6.96 9.46 5.25
C CYS A 64 -6.19 10.71 5.66
N LYS A 65 -4.94 10.81 5.20
CA LYS A 65 -4.12 12.03 5.28
C LYS A 65 -3.37 12.17 3.96
N HIS A 66 -3.49 13.32 3.31
CA HIS A 66 -2.81 13.58 2.04
C HIS A 66 -1.42 14.18 2.27
N TRP A 67 -0.55 14.03 1.26
CA TRP A 67 0.79 14.63 1.20
C TRP A 67 1.69 14.26 2.39
N VAL A 68 1.75 12.98 2.74
CA VAL A 68 2.53 12.46 3.86
C VAL A 68 3.98 12.20 3.45
N GLY A 69 4.96 12.68 4.21
CA GLY A 69 6.38 12.51 3.87
C GLY A 69 6.79 13.47 2.77
N ASN A 70 7.02 12.96 1.55
CA ASN A 70 7.12 13.80 0.36
C ASN A 70 5.73 13.86 -0.31
N TRP A 71 5.39 14.97 -0.95
CA TRP A 71 4.02 15.25 -1.43
C TRP A 71 3.41 14.20 -2.37
N CYS A 72 4.18 13.19 -2.80
CA CYS A 72 3.74 12.07 -3.64
C CYS A 72 2.81 11.07 -2.92
N TRP A 73 2.76 11.05 -1.58
CA TRP A 73 2.09 9.98 -0.83
C TRP A 73 0.80 10.43 -0.14
N ASN A 74 -0.22 9.57 -0.20
CA ASN A 74 -1.39 9.65 0.66
C ASN A 74 -1.42 8.45 1.61
N ARG A 75 -1.77 8.70 2.86
CA ARG A 75 -1.93 7.71 3.93
C ARG A 75 -3.40 7.33 4.08
N TYR A 76 -3.67 6.04 4.11
CA TYR A 76 -4.99 5.48 4.37
C TYR A 76 -4.97 4.62 5.63
N TYR A 77 -5.90 4.89 6.53
CA TYR A 77 -6.06 4.15 7.78
C TYR A 77 -7.13 3.08 7.58
N LEU A 78 -6.74 1.81 7.71
CA LEU A 78 -7.62 0.66 7.55
C LEU A 78 -7.74 -0.10 8.87
N ARG A 79 -8.87 -0.78 9.08
CA ARG A 79 -8.92 -1.81 10.13
C ARG A 79 -7.93 -2.91 9.78
N ARG A 80 -7.34 -3.55 10.79
CA ARG A 80 -6.37 -4.64 10.59
C ARG A 80 -6.85 -5.75 9.66
N GLU A 81 -8.15 -6.07 9.68
CA GLU A 81 -8.75 -7.08 8.77
C GLU A 81 -8.70 -6.65 7.30
N ASP A 82 -9.07 -5.40 7.02
CA ASP A 82 -9.05 -4.80 5.69
C ASP A 82 -7.62 -4.58 5.19
N ALA A 83 -6.70 -4.15 6.06
CA ALA A 83 -5.27 -4.05 5.73
C ALA A 83 -4.69 -5.42 5.32
N LYS A 84 -5.02 -6.50 6.05
CA LYS A 84 -4.60 -7.86 5.67
C LYS A 84 -5.21 -8.30 4.33
N ALA A 85 -6.46 -7.94 4.08
CA ALA A 85 -7.11 -8.23 2.80
C ALA A 85 -6.42 -7.48 1.65
N LEU A 86 -6.10 -6.21 1.83
CA LEU A 86 -5.37 -5.38 0.89
C LEU A 86 -3.97 -5.94 0.60
N LEU A 87 -3.17 -6.25 1.62
CA LEU A 87 -1.82 -6.83 1.42
C LEU A 87 -1.86 -8.16 0.65
N ARG A 88 -2.83 -9.04 0.97
CA ARG A 88 -3.02 -10.29 0.20
C ARG A 88 -3.43 -10.03 -1.24
N HIS A 89 -4.23 -8.99 -1.47
CA HIS A 89 -4.65 -8.57 -2.80
C HIS A 89 -3.47 -8.06 -3.62
N LEU A 90 -2.67 -7.12 -3.08
CA LEU A 90 -1.43 -6.65 -3.73
C LEU A 90 -0.50 -7.81 -4.07
N ARG A 91 -0.28 -8.73 -3.12
CA ARG A 91 0.51 -9.95 -3.34
C ARG A 91 -0.04 -10.82 -4.48
N ARG A 92 -1.37 -10.99 -4.58
CA ARG A 92 -2.02 -11.73 -5.67
C ARG A 92 -1.77 -11.08 -7.03
N HIS A 93 -1.64 -9.75 -7.05
CA HIS A 93 -1.28 -8.95 -8.22
C HIS A 93 0.23 -8.76 -8.40
N ARG A 94 1.04 -9.65 -7.80
CA ARG A 94 2.50 -9.73 -7.95
C ARG A 94 3.27 -8.49 -7.49
N TRP A 95 2.66 -7.65 -6.65
CA TRP A 95 3.44 -6.67 -5.90
C TRP A 95 4.45 -7.40 -5.03
N ARG A 96 5.59 -6.76 -4.78
CA ARG A 96 6.67 -7.33 -3.99
C ARG A 96 7.04 -6.38 -2.86
N MET A 97 7.33 -6.94 -1.70
CA MET A 97 8.05 -6.19 -0.68
C MET A 97 9.51 -6.08 -1.09
N THR A 98 10.06 -4.87 -1.09
CA THR A 98 11.47 -4.57 -1.39
C THR A 98 12.27 -4.37 -0.11
N CYS A 99 11.63 -3.88 0.95
CA CYS A 99 12.19 -3.73 2.29
C CYS A 99 11.12 -4.09 3.33
N ALA A 100 11.41 -4.95 4.31
CA ALA A 100 10.53 -5.28 5.43
C ALA A 100 11.27 -6.17 6.46
N PRO A 101 10.76 -6.32 7.69
CA PRO A 101 11.22 -7.38 8.60
C PRO A 101 11.15 -8.76 7.92
N SER A 102 12.18 -9.58 8.12
CA SER A 102 12.42 -10.84 7.38
C SER A 102 11.22 -11.79 7.35
N HIS A 103 10.49 -11.95 8.46
CA HIS A 103 9.28 -12.77 8.48
C HIS A 103 8.13 -12.21 7.62
N LEU A 104 7.93 -10.89 7.65
CA LEU A 104 6.90 -10.22 6.85
C LEU A 104 7.28 -10.26 5.37
N TYR A 105 8.55 -9.97 5.06
CA TYR A 105 9.14 -10.04 3.73
C TYR A 105 8.92 -11.44 3.11
N ALA A 106 9.36 -12.48 3.81
CA ALA A 106 9.23 -13.87 3.37
C ALA A 106 7.76 -14.27 3.15
N TRP A 107 6.87 -13.93 4.09
CA TRP A 107 5.44 -14.21 3.95
C TRP A 107 4.81 -13.49 2.75
N PHE A 108 5.16 -12.23 2.52
CA PHE A 108 4.61 -11.42 1.44
C PHE A 108 5.15 -11.90 0.09
N ASN A 109 6.46 -12.10 -0.03
CA ASN A 109 7.10 -12.52 -1.28
C ASN A 109 6.99 -14.02 -1.56
N ARG A 110 6.44 -14.82 -0.63
CA ARG A 110 6.38 -16.29 -0.68
C ARG A 110 7.76 -16.93 -0.79
N GLU A 111 8.70 -16.38 -0.05
CA GLU A 111 10.09 -16.84 0.00
C GLU A 111 10.35 -17.60 1.30
N PRO A 112 11.31 -18.54 1.31
CA PRO A 112 11.74 -19.19 2.54
C PRO A 112 12.32 -18.16 3.52
N VAL A 113 12.05 -18.35 4.82
CA VAL A 113 12.73 -17.58 5.87
C VAL A 113 14.13 -18.19 6.03
N HIS A 114 15.17 -17.47 5.61
CA HIS A 114 16.55 -17.87 5.85
C HIS A 114 16.96 -17.52 7.29
N GLY A 115 17.49 -18.49 8.03
CA GLY A 115 18.02 -18.29 9.40
C GLY A 115 17.18 -18.88 10.53
N ARG A 116 16.81 -20.17 10.45
CA ARG A 116 16.51 -20.97 11.64
C ARG A 116 17.57 -22.04 11.80
#